data_AF-A0AAD4V308-F1
#
_entry.id   AF-A0AAD4V308-F1
#
_cell.length_a   1.000
_cell.length_b   1.000
_cell.length_c   1.000
_cell.angle_alpha   90.00
_cell.angle_beta   90.00
_cell.angle_gamma   90.00
#
_symmetry.space_group_name_H-M   'P 1'
#
loop_
_entity.id
_entity.type
_entity.pdbx_description
1 polymer ?
#
loop_
_entity_poly.entity_id
_entity_poly.type
_entity_poly.pdbx_seq_one_letter_code
_entity_poly.pdbx_strand_id
1 'polypeptide(L)'
;MQDAKALGIIQSVVSDQIFPRVANAGIAKMAWDLLYGEYHGGDQVRSVKLQNLRREFEYARMRDDETLSGYLTRLNDLINQMKF
;
A
#
# COMPACT_ATOMS: atom_id res chain seq x y z
N MET A 1 -26.27 -1.93 -17.26
CA MET A 1 -26.96 -1.35 -16.07
C MET A 1 -26.15 -1.48 -14.78
N GLN A 2 -25.60 -2.65 -14.44
CA GLN A 2 -24.81 -2.83 -13.21
C GLN A 2 -23.51 -2.01 -13.18
N ASP A 3 -22.74 -1.99 -14.28
CA ASP A 3 -21.48 -1.24 -14.35
C ASP A 3 -21.69 0.27 -14.19
N ALA A 4 -22.62 0.87 -14.94
CA ALA A 4 -22.97 2.28 -14.80
C ALA A 4 -23.42 2.65 -13.37
N LYS A 5 -24.16 1.76 -12.69
CA LYS A 5 -24.55 1.95 -11.28
C LYS A 5 -23.33 1.90 -10.36
N ALA A 6 -22.43 0.94 -10.54
CA ALA A 6 -21.20 0.83 -9.76
C ALA A 6 -20.27 2.04 -9.96
N LEU A 7 -20.11 2.48 -11.22
CA LEU A 7 -19.34 3.67 -11.56
C LEU A 7 -19.91 4.93 -10.88
N GLY A 8 -21.24 5.12 -10.96
CA GLY A 8 -21.91 6.23 -10.28
C GLY A 8 -21.72 6.20 -8.76
N ILE A 9 -21.74 5.02 -8.14
CA ILE A 9 -21.44 4.87 -6.70
C ILE A 9 -20.00 5.32 -6.41
N ILE A 10 -19.00 4.80 -7.14
CA ILE A 10 -17.58 5.16 -6.95
C ILE A 10 -17.39 6.68 -7.09
N GLN A 11 -18.00 7.29 -8.10
CA GLN A 11 -17.91 8.73 -8.34
C GLN A 11 -18.63 9.56 -7.27
N SER A 12 -19.69 9.04 -6.64
CA SER A 12 -20.45 9.75 -5.60
C SER A 12 -19.81 9.72 -4.20
N VAL A 13 -18.97 8.72 -3.91
CA VAL A 13 -18.38 8.53 -2.57
C VAL A 13 -17.01 9.20 -2.41
N VAL A 14 -16.36 9.56 -3.52
CA VAL A 14 -15.08 10.28 -3.50
C VAL A 14 -15.31 11.77 -3.21
N SER A 15 -14.35 12.41 -2.55
CA SER A 15 -14.43 13.85 -2.31
C SER A 15 -14.23 14.65 -3.59
N ASP A 16 -14.66 15.92 -3.60
CA ASP A 16 -14.51 16.83 -4.76
C ASP A 16 -13.05 16.98 -5.21
N GLN A 17 -12.09 16.79 -4.29
CA GLN A 17 -10.66 16.81 -4.60
C GLN A 17 -10.21 15.59 -5.42
N ILE A 18 -10.86 14.44 -5.22
CA ILE A 18 -10.51 13.15 -5.85
C ILE A 18 -11.37 12.89 -7.08
N PHE A 19 -12.59 13.42 -7.13
CA PHE A 19 -13.53 13.26 -8.24
C PHE A 19 -12.92 13.46 -9.64
N PRO A 20 -12.09 14.49 -9.90
CA PRO A 20 -11.49 14.70 -11.22
C PRO A 20 -10.65 13.52 -11.71
N ARG A 21 -10.13 12.67 -10.81
CA ARG A 21 -9.33 11.48 -11.15
C ARG A 21 -10.18 10.37 -11.78
N VAL A 22 -11.44 10.23 -11.34
CA VAL A 22 -12.36 9.17 -11.80
C VAL A 22 -13.49 9.68 -12.70
N ALA A 23 -13.59 11.00 -12.90
CA ALA A 23 -14.65 11.62 -13.70
C ALA A 23 -14.68 11.12 -15.15
N ASN A 24 -13.51 10.87 -15.75
CA ASN A 24 -13.39 10.40 -17.14
C ASN A 24 -13.34 8.87 -17.27
N ALA A 25 -13.53 8.12 -16.18
CA ALA A 25 -13.54 6.66 -16.25
C ALA A 25 -14.81 6.16 -16.96
N GLY A 26 -14.64 5.40 -18.05
CA GLY A 26 -15.76 4.90 -18.86
C GLY A 26 -16.49 3.69 -18.27
N ILE A 27 -15.86 2.97 -17.32
CA ILE A 27 -16.40 1.79 -16.64
C ILE A 27 -15.98 1.78 -15.16
N ALA A 28 -16.73 1.08 -14.31
CA ALA A 28 -16.49 1.06 -12.87
C ALA A 28 -15.10 0.51 -12.51
N LYS A 29 -14.64 -0.52 -13.22
CA LYS A 29 -13.32 -1.11 -13.01
C LYS A 29 -12.19 -0.10 -13.24
N MET A 30 -12.30 0.73 -14.27
CA MET A 30 -11.30 1.74 -14.58
C MET A 30 -11.21 2.80 -13.47
N ALA A 31 -12.35 3.24 -12.93
CA ALA A 31 -12.40 4.15 -11.79
C ALA A 31 -11.74 3.53 -10.55
N TRP A 32 -12.03 2.25 -10.27
CA TRP A 32 -11.40 1.51 -9.19
C TRP A 32 -9.89 1.36 -9.38
N ASP A 33 -9.42 0.98 -10.56
CA ASP A 33 -8.00 0.77 -10.84
C ASP A 33 -7.21 2.09 -10.73
N LEU A 34 -7.80 3.23 -11.11
CA LEU A 34 -7.22 4.57 -10.92
C LEU A 34 -7.06 4.90 -9.43
N LEU A 35 -8.12 4.71 -8.63
CA LEU A 35 -8.06 4.91 -7.18
C LEU A 35 -7.06 3.95 -6.50
N TYR A 36 -7.06 2.69 -6.93
CA TYR A 36 -6.15 1.69 -6.39
C TYR A 36 -4.68 2.00 -6.72
N GLY A 37 -4.39 2.47 -7.94
CA GLY A 37 -3.06 2.91 -8.33
C GLY A 37 -2.60 4.14 -7.54
N GLU A 38 -3.45 5.15 -7.38
CA GLU A 38 -3.09 6.43 -6.77
C GLU A 38 -2.95 6.34 -5.24
N TYR A 39 -3.83 5.59 -4.55
CA TYR A 39 -3.86 5.54 -3.08
C TYR A 39 -3.24 4.29 -2.48
N HIS A 40 -3.29 3.15 -3.19
CA HIS A 40 -2.62 1.93 -2.74
C HIS A 40 -1.24 1.73 -3.37
N GLY A 41 -0.87 2.55 -4.36
CA GLY A 41 0.41 2.43 -5.08
C GLY A 41 0.55 1.11 -5.87
N GLY A 42 -0.54 0.35 -5.97
CA GLY A 42 -0.56 -1.01 -6.50
C GLY A 42 0.44 -1.98 -5.85
N ASP A 43 0.51 -3.19 -6.39
CA ASP A 43 1.49 -4.21 -6.01
C ASP A 43 2.94 -3.72 -6.08
N GLN A 44 3.19 -2.66 -6.87
CA GLN A 44 4.51 -2.06 -7.04
C GLN A 44 5.01 -1.36 -5.77
N VAL A 45 4.19 -0.52 -5.12
CA VAL A 45 4.59 0.12 -3.86
C VAL A 45 4.76 -0.91 -2.75
N ARG A 46 3.90 -1.93 -2.69
CA ARG A 46 4.06 -3.06 -1.75
C ARG A 46 5.36 -3.83 -2.02
N SER A 47 5.69 -4.07 -3.29
CA SER A 47 6.92 -4.74 -3.71
C SER A 47 8.17 -3.93 -3.32
N VAL A 48 8.18 -2.62 -3.60
CA VAL A 48 9.30 -1.74 -3.22
C VAL A 48 9.48 -1.70 -1.70
N LYS A 49 8.38 -1.60 -0.93
CA LYS A 49 8.43 -1.65 0.53
C LYS A 49 9.00 -2.98 1.03
N LEU A 50 8.54 -4.11 0.46
CA LEU A 50 9.04 -5.43 0.83
C LEU A 50 10.52 -5.62 0.50
N GLN A 51 10.98 -5.11 -0.65
CA GLN A 51 12.40 -5.13 -1.03
C GLN A 51 13.26 -4.33 -0.04
N ASN A 52 12.79 -3.16 0.39
CA ASN A 52 13.49 -2.37 1.41
C ASN A 52 13.57 -3.11 2.75
N LEU A 53 12.47 -3.72 3.21
CA LEU A 53 12.45 -4.50 4.45
C LEU A 53 13.38 -5.71 4.40
N ARG A 54 13.45 -6.41 3.26
CA ARG A 54 14.42 -7.51 3.05
C ARG A 54 15.84 -7.03 3.16
N ARG A 55 16.16 -5.90 2.53
CA ARG A 55 17.48 -5.28 2.62
C ARG A 55 17.82 -4.91 4.06
N GLU A 56 16.90 -4.27 4.78
CA GLU A 56 17.09 -3.95 6.19
C GLU A 56 17.34 -5.20 7.04
N PHE A 57 16.68 -6.31 6.73
CA PHE A 57 16.87 -7.58 7.43
C PHE A 57 18.24 -8.19 7.13
N GLU A 58 18.67 -8.20 5.87
CA GLU A 58 20.00 -8.68 5.46
C GLU A 58 21.14 -7.90 6.12
N TYR A 59 20.96 -6.58 6.28
CA TYR A 59 21.93 -5.71 6.95
C TYR A 59 21.70 -5.60 8.47
N ALA A 60 20.68 -6.25 9.03
CA ALA A 60 20.39 -6.17 10.45
C ALA A 60 21.55 -6.78 11.25
N ARG A 61 22.13 -5.97 12.12
CA ARG A 61 23.10 -6.38 13.13
C ARG A 61 22.75 -5.74 14.46
N MET A 62 23.16 -6.41 15.53
CA MET A 62 23.04 -5.85 16.87
C MET A 62 24.01 -4.67 17.00
N ARG A 63 23.54 -3.59 17.62
CA ARG A 63 24.39 -2.42 17.91
C ARG A 63 25.20 -2.68 19.17
N ASP A 64 26.32 -1.99 19.33
CA ASP A 64 27.20 -2.16 20.50
C ASP A 64 26.51 -1.79 21.83
N ASP A 65 25.51 -0.91 21.77
CA ASP A 65 24.70 -0.45 22.90
C ASP A 65 23.34 -1.16 23.02
N GLU A 66 23.02 -2.08 22.12
CA GLU A 66 21.73 -2.77 22.07
C GLU A 66 21.77 -4.05 22.90
N THR A 67 20.77 -4.25 23.77
CA THR A 67 20.62 -5.53 24.48
C THR A 67 20.15 -6.62 23.52
N LEU A 68 20.48 -7.88 23.80
CA LEU A 68 20.00 -9.02 23.02
C LEU A 68 18.46 -9.03 22.87
N SER A 69 17.74 -8.72 23.96
CA SER A 69 16.28 -8.65 23.93
C SER A 69 15.76 -7.51 23.05
N GLY A 70 16.41 -6.34 23.09
CA GLY A 70 16.09 -5.21 22.21
C GLY A 70 16.31 -5.57 20.74
N TYR A 71 17.44 -6.21 20.44
CA TYR A 71 17.73 -6.67 19.08
C TYR A 71 16.70 -7.67 18.56
N LEU A 72 16.36 -8.70 19.35
CA LEU A 72 15.37 -9.70 18.97
C LEU A 72 13.98 -9.09 18.77
N THR A 73 13.61 -8.10 19.57
CA THR A 73 12.34 -7.36 19.42
C THR A 73 12.32 -6.64 18.07
N ARG A 74 13.35 -5.84 17.78
CA ARG A 74 13.47 -5.12 16.51
C ARG A 74 13.48 -6.06 15.30
N LEU A 75 14.18 -7.19 15.41
CA LEU A 75 14.24 -8.18 14.33
C LEU A 75 12.86 -8.83 14.09
N ASN A 76 12.14 -9.16 15.15
CA ASN A 76 10.78 -9.69 15.06
C ASN A 76 9.80 -8.68 14.45
N ASP A 77 9.91 -7.40 14.82
CA ASP A 77 9.10 -6.34 14.23
C ASP A 77 9.34 -6.22 12.72
N LEU A 78 10.59 -6.30 12.29
CA LEU A 78 10.95 -6.27 10.88
C LEU A 78 10.38 -7.48 10.11
N ILE A 79 10.46 -8.68 10.70
CA ILE A 79 9.86 -9.90 10.15
C ILE A 79 8.33 -9.76 10.04
N ASN A 80 7.69 -9.20 11.06
CA ASN A 80 6.24 -8.99 11.05
C ASN A 80 5.83 -8.00 9.97
N GLN A 81 6.57 -6.89 9.79
CA GLN A 81 6.31 -5.94 8.70
C GLN A 81 6.47 -6.53 7.30
N MET A 82 7.25 -7.60 7.13
CA MET A 82 7.35 -8.32 5.85
C MET A 82 6.17 -9.29 5.59
N LYS A 83 5.44 -9.70 6.63
CA LYS A 83 4.29 -10.60 6.52
C LYS A 83 2.99 -9.87 6.14
N PHE A 84 2.89 -8.57 6.42
CA PHE A 84 1.69 -7.75 6.23
C PHE A 84 1.88 -6.71 5.11
#